data_AF-A0A8J7UIL5-F1
#
_entry.id   AF-A0A8J7UIL5-F1
#
_cell.length_a   1.000
_cell.length_b   1.000
_cell.length_c   1.000
_cell.angle_alpha   90.00
_cell.angle_beta   90.00
_cell.angle_gamma   90.00
#
_symmetry.space_group_name_H-M   'P 1'
#
loop_
_entity.id
_entity.type
_entity.pdbx_description
1 polymer ?
#
loop_
_entity_poly.entity_id
_entity_poly.type
_entity_poly.pdbx_seq_one_letter_code
_entity_poly.pdbx_strand_id
1 'polypeptide(L)'
;MLRHHHHDWGLIALALALVSLSLLCAVQPGRQSRVLYPAGEIAAVDVVSDRDMMVEDQRATQQRRDRALALQPMVFDLDKKRIAAFREESLDLLERINRLGVEESGLETVRRSFNERHGAEVSLGSFRVLAASYVQEYLLNTLIPWIESALSNGVIADMRQLASTDNAAIVRDLDSGTEVLRSQTEGLSDLRMFRVSLIRKLHDAEGLNQRSKSVLQEIMPLMIVPTLAVNQEETSQRNQDMLSAVEPVLYRVQTGEVIVRAGDMVTHEQQIKLQALFRAAPGIVDWKAFGGCMLLGFFLLLGLFITPSGNKGTVLRTRDQTLIALILVVFGLAAWGVMALALALSASSSVRILAFAFPVAGGAGLAALIFAARRY
;
A
#
# COMPACT_ATOMS: atom_id res chain seq x y z
N MET A 1 -61.01 27.56 -26.77
CA MET A 1 -59.92 26.60 -26.47
C MET A 1 -59.64 26.64 -24.98
N LEU A 2 -60.20 25.73 -24.17
CA LEU A 2 -59.89 25.52 -22.73
C LEU A 2 -60.78 24.38 -22.20
N ARG A 3 -60.59 23.14 -22.69
CA ARG A 3 -61.37 21.95 -22.28
C ARG A 3 -60.50 20.76 -21.85
N HIS A 4 -59.23 21.00 -21.50
CA HIS A 4 -58.30 19.95 -21.06
C HIS A 4 -58.04 19.91 -19.53
N HIS A 5 -58.34 20.97 -18.77
CA HIS A 5 -57.92 21.08 -17.37
C HIS A 5 -58.55 20.11 -16.36
N HIS A 6 -59.65 19.42 -16.69
CA HIS A 6 -60.27 18.52 -15.71
C HIS A 6 -59.60 17.15 -15.64
N HIS A 7 -58.91 16.69 -16.69
CA HIS A 7 -58.26 15.37 -16.72
C HIS A 7 -56.91 15.33 -15.99
N ASP A 8 -56.20 16.46 -15.98
CA ASP A 8 -54.81 16.54 -15.54
C ASP A 8 -54.64 16.29 -14.02
N TRP A 9 -55.61 16.70 -13.20
CA TRP A 9 -55.51 16.60 -11.73
C TRP A 9 -55.52 15.16 -11.22
N GLY A 10 -56.26 14.25 -11.87
CA GLY A 10 -56.32 12.84 -11.47
C GLY A 10 -55.03 12.09 -11.81
N LEU A 11 -54.43 12.40 -12.96
CA LEU A 11 -53.13 11.86 -13.36
C LEU A 11 -52.00 12.35 -12.46
N ILE A 12 -52.01 13.65 -12.09
CA ILE A 12 -51.05 14.22 -11.15
C ILE A 12 -51.19 13.53 -9.77
N ALA A 13 -52.41 13.27 -9.30
CA ALA A 13 -52.64 12.57 -8.04
C ALA A 13 -52.09 11.12 -8.06
N LEU A 14 -52.27 10.39 -9.17
CA LEU A 14 -51.71 9.04 -9.34
C LEU A 14 -50.18 9.04 -9.42
N ALA A 15 -49.59 9.99 -10.14
CA ALA A 15 -48.14 10.13 -10.23
C ALA A 15 -47.53 10.47 -8.85
N LEU A 16 -48.17 11.35 -8.09
CA LEU A 16 -47.75 11.70 -6.73
C LEU A 16 -47.89 10.50 -5.78
N ALA A 17 -48.98 9.74 -5.88
CA ALA A 17 -49.16 8.50 -5.14
C ALA A 17 -48.08 7.45 -5.46
N LEU A 18 -47.69 7.32 -6.74
CA LEU A 18 -46.62 6.41 -7.15
C LEU A 18 -45.27 6.84 -6.55
N VAL A 19 -44.93 8.13 -6.62
CA VAL A 19 -43.67 8.66 -6.06
C VAL A 19 -43.65 8.49 -4.54
N SER A 20 -44.75 8.80 -3.84
CA SER A 20 -44.81 8.67 -2.38
C SER A 20 -44.69 7.22 -1.92
N LEU A 21 -45.36 6.27 -2.61
CA LEU A 21 -45.22 4.84 -2.33
C LEU A 21 -43.83 4.30 -2.66
N SER A 22 -43.21 4.77 -3.74
CA SER A 22 -41.84 4.39 -4.09
C SER A 22 -40.84 4.90 -3.05
N LEU A 23 -41.05 6.11 -2.51
CA LEU A 23 -40.24 6.66 -1.43
C LEU A 23 -40.46 5.88 -0.11
N LEU A 24 -41.70 5.52 0.23
CA LEU A 24 -42.01 4.68 1.39
C LEU A 24 -41.39 3.27 1.27
N CYS A 25 -41.38 2.69 0.07
CA CYS A 25 -40.70 1.43 -0.25
C CYS A 25 -39.18 1.53 -0.08
N ALA A 26 -38.60 2.69 -0.41
CA ALA A 26 -37.18 2.96 -0.27
C ALA A 26 -36.73 3.16 1.19
N VAL A 27 -37.61 3.73 2.03
CA VAL A 27 -37.37 3.96 3.46
C VAL A 27 -37.99 2.82 4.27
N GLN A 28 -37.32 1.66 4.30
CA GLN A 28 -37.79 0.54 5.10
C GLN A 28 -37.51 0.75 6.60
N PRO A 29 -38.52 0.57 7.47
CA PRO A 29 -38.29 0.61 8.91
C PRO A 29 -37.35 -0.52 9.32
N GLY A 30 -36.38 -0.22 10.20
CA GLY A 30 -35.37 -1.18 10.68
C GLY A 30 -33.98 -1.06 10.05
N ARG A 31 -33.78 -0.23 9.02
CA ARG A 31 -32.44 0.16 8.57
C ARG A 31 -31.84 1.12 9.60
N GLN A 32 -30.84 0.67 10.35
CA GLN A 32 -30.14 1.50 11.32
C GLN A 32 -29.29 2.55 10.60
N SER A 33 -29.22 3.77 11.17
CA SER A 33 -28.28 4.78 10.71
C SER A 33 -26.85 4.26 10.90
N ARG A 34 -25.96 4.58 9.97
CA ARG A 34 -24.53 4.31 10.15
C ARG A 34 -24.04 5.20 11.28
N VAL A 35 -23.79 4.61 12.45
CA VAL A 35 -23.21 5.34 13.57
C VAL A 35 -21.72 5.02 13.59
N LEU A 36 -20.92 5.90 12.96
CA LEU A 36 -19.47 5.84 13.07
C LEU A 36 -19.04 6.67 14.26
N TYR A 37 -18.49 6.00 15.27
CA TYR A 37 -17.78 6.67 16.36
C TYR A 37 -16.28 6.69 16.05
N PRO A 38 -15.65 7.87 15.89
CA PRO A 38 -14.19 7.99 15.89
C PRO A 38 -13.62 7.67 17.27
N ALA A 39 -12.37 7.22 17.31
CA ALA A 39 -11.68 6.96 18.57
C ALA A 39 -11.62 8.22 19.44
N GLY A 40 -11.92 8.05 20.73
CA GLY A 40 -12.00 9.13 21.71
C GLY A 40 -13.40 9.72 21.91
N GLU A 41 -14.38 9.38 21.05
CA GLU A 41 -15.78 9.75 21.28
C GLU A 41 -16.45 8.77 22.24
N ILE A 42 -17.46 9.24 22.99
CA ILE A 42 -18.27 8.39 23.87
C ILE A 42 -19.43 7.81 23.06
N ALA A 43 -19.57 6.49 23.06
CA ALA A 43 -20.67 5.85 22.35
C ALA A 43 -22.01 6.16 23.02
N ALA A 44 -23.00 6.57 22.22
CA ALA A 44 -24.34 6.89 22.71
C ALA A 44 -25.23 5.64 22.85
N VAL A 45 -24.92 4.56 22.13
CA VAL A 45 -25.72 3.33 22.06
C VAL A 45 -24.80 2.12 21.99
N ASP A 46 -25.25 0.99 22.54
CA ASP A 46 -24.60 -0.31 22.37
C ASP A 46 -24.56 -0.69 20.88
N VAL A 47 -23.38 -1.09 20.39
CA VAL A 47 -23.21 -1.62 19.04
C VAL A 47 -22.77 -3.07 19.12
N VAL A 48 -23.61 -3.95 18.59
CA VAL A 48 -23.39 -5.40 18.56
C VAL A 48 -23.20 -5.85 17.11
N SER A 49 -22.24 -6.75 16.87
CA SER A 49 -22.03 -7.29 15.53
C SER A 49 -23.16 -8.22 15.10
N ASP A 50 -23.65 -8.06 13.87
CA ASP A 50 -24.70 -8.89 13.27
C ASP A 50 -24.14 -10.08 12.47
N ARG A 51 -22.82 -10.16 12.30
CA ARG A 51 -22.13 -11.17 11.49
C ARG A 51 -20.69 -11.40 11.93
N ASP A 52 -20.15 -12.54 11.52
CA ASP A 52 -18.72 -12.82 11.66
C ASP A 52 -17.93 -12.03 10.61
N MET A 53 -16.84 -11.38 11.03
CA MET A 53 -15.94 -10.69 10.11
C MET A 53 -14.50 -10.68 10.61
N MET A 54 -13.56 -10.70 9.65
CA MET A 54 -12.15 -10.45 9.91
C MET A 54 -11.84 -9.03 9.47
N VAL A 55 -11.32 -8.23 10.39
CA VAL A 55 -11.06 -6.81 10.17
C VAL A 55 -9.57 -6.57 10.28
N GLU A 56 -8.95 -6.06 9.22
CA GLU A 56 -7.53 -5.72 9.23
C GLU A 56 -7.26 -4.45 10.03
N ASP A 57 -6.31 -4.53 10.94
CA ASP A 57 -5.67 -3.37 11.55
C ASP A 57 -4.55 -2.87 10.64
N GLN A 58 -4.86 -1.87 9.81
CA GLN A 58 -3.89 -1.30 8.89
C GLN A 58 -2.68 -0.71 9.62
N ARG A 59 -2.87 -0.13 10.81
CA ARG A 59 -1.79 0.50 11.56
C ARG A 59 -0.86 -0.55 12.17
N ALA A 60 -1.41 -1.58 12.81
CA ALA A 60 -0.62 -2.67 13.34
C ALA A 60 0.07 -3.49 12.23
N THR A 61 -0.62 -3.70 11.11
CA THR A 61 -0.04 -4.35 9.92
C THR A 61 1.12 -3.54 9.35
N GLN A 62 0.96 -2.22 9.20
CA GLN A 62 2.03 -1.36 8.73
C GLN A 62 3.22 -1.35 9.70
N GLN A 63 2.97 -1.26 11.01
CA GLN A 63 4.04 -1.37 12.01
C GLN A 63 4.78 -2.71 11.94
N ARG A 64 4.06 -3.81 11.67
CA ARG A 64 4.68 -5.13 11.49
C ARG A 64 5.54 -5.17 10.23
N ARG A 65 5.08 -4.58 9.13
CA ARG A 65 5.84 -4.43 7.88
C ARG A 65 7.10 -3.58 8.08
N ASP A 66 6.97 -2.43 8.74
CA ASP A 66 8.09 -1.52 9.01
C ASP A 66 9.15 -2.20 9.89
N ARG A 67 8.75 -2.97 10.91
CA ARG A 67 9.65 -3.78 11.75
C ARG A 67 10.36 -4.87 10.94
N ALA A 68 9.65 -5.54 10.03
CA ALA A 68 10.23 -6.57 9.18
C ALA A 68 11.28 -5.97 8.22
N LEU A 69 11.03 -4.78 7.67
CA LEU A 69 11.98 -4.04 6.84
C LEU A 69 13.20 -3.55 7.63
N ALA A 70 13.01 -3.06 8.86
CA ALA A 70 14.12 -2.57 9.69
C ALA A 70 15.15 -3.66 10.03
N LEU A 71 14.71 -4.93 10.10
CA LEU A 71 15.57 -6.08 10.37
C LEU A 71 16.24 -6.65 9.11
N GLN A 72 15.87 -6.17 7.91
CA GLN A 72 16.42 -6.70 6.66
C GLN A 72 17.78 -6.08 6.34
N PRO A 73 18.85 -6.89 6.26
CA PRO A 73 20.15 -6.39 5.86
C PRO A 73 20.22 -6.05 4.37
N MET A 74 20.95 -4.99 4.06
CA MET A 74 21.27 -4.63 2.68
C MET A 74 22.22 -5.65 2.05
N VAL A 75 22.07 -5.84 0.73
CA VAL A 75 22.92 -6.74 -0.06
C VAL A 75 24.04 -5.95 -0.73
N PHE A 76 25.27 -6.43 -0.58
CA PHE A 76 26.47 -5.90 -1.19
C PHE A 76 27.12 -6.95 -2.07
N ASP A 77 27.46 -6.56 -3.29
CA ASP A 77 28.14 -7.40 -4.24
C ASP A 77 29.65 -7.19 -4.14
N LEU A 78 30.37 -8.30 -3.98
CA LEU A 78 31.83 -8.36 -4.01
C LEU A 78 32.29 -8.63 -5.44
N ASP A 79 32.97 -7.64 -6.02
CA ASP A 79 33.51 -7.70 -7.37
C ASP A 79 35.03 -7.99 -7.34
N LYS A 80 35.38 -9.27 -7.52
CA LYS A 80 36.79 -9.70 -7.55
C LYS A 80 37.56 -9.17 -8.76
N LYS A 81 36.87 -8.75 -9.84
CA LYS A 81 37.54 -8.19 -11.02
C LYS A 81 38.27 -6.89 -10.68
N ARG A 82 37.79 -6.14 -9.68
CA ARG A 82 38.45 -4.93 -9.18
C ARG A 82 39.78 -5.22 -8.48
N ILE A 83 39.88 -6.39 -7.83
CA ILE A 83 41.13 -6.85 -7.20
C ILE A 83 42.16 -7.17 -8.30
N ALA A 84 41.73 -7.90 -9.34
CA ALA A 84 42.57 -8.19 -10.50
C ALA A 84 43.01 -6.90 -11.23
N ALA A 85 42.09 -5.96 -11.44
CA ALA A 85 42.40 -4.67 -12.05
C ALA A 85 43.45 -3.87 -11.26
N PHE A 86 43.32 -3.81 -9.93
CA PHE A 86 44.32 -3.18 -9.07
C PHE A 86 45.71 -3.81 -9.21
N ARG A 87 45.77 -5.16 -9.25
CA ARG A 87 47.01 -5.90 -9.45
C ARG A 87 47.63 -5.58 -10.80
N GLU A 88 46.86 -5.72 -11.87
CA GLU A 88 47.31 -5.45 -13.24
C GLU A 88 47.82 -4.01 -13.39
N GLU A 89 47.09 -3.03 -12.85
CA GLU A 89 47.49 -1.63 -12.90
C GLU A 89 48.78 -1.37 -12.11
N SER A 90 48.92 -1.97 -10.92
CA SER A 90 50.13 -1.86 -10.09
C SER A 90 51.35 -2.44 -10.79
N LEU A 91 51.19 -3.58 -11.48
CA LEU A 91 52.27 -4.22 -12.23
C LEU A 91 52.62 -3.43 -13.51
N ASP A 92 51.63 -2.95 -14.26
CA ASP A 92 51.84 -2.09 -15.45
C ASP A 92 52.57 -0.80 -15.08
N LEU A 93 52.24 -0.20 -13.93
CA LEU A 93 52.94 0.98 -13.41
C LEU A 93 54.43 0.70 -13.19
N LEU A 94 54.76 -0.38 -12.48
CA LEU A 94 56.14 -0.78 -12.20
C LEU A 94 56.90 -1.17 -13.47
N GLU A 95 56.25 -1.89 -14.39
CA GLU A 95 56.83 -2.25 -15.68
C GLU A 95 57.17 -1.01 -16.52
N ARG A 96 56.27 -0.02 -16.58
CA ARG A 96 56.50 1.24 -17.30
C ARG A 96 57.67 2.03 -16.74
N ILE A 97 57.81 2.10 -15.41
CA ILE A 97 58.94 2.73 -14.75
C ILE A 97 60.25 2.04 -15.14
N ASN A 98 60.26 0.71 -15.12
CA ASN A 98 61.46 -0.07 -15.43
C ASN A 98 61.82 -0.03 -16.92
N ARG A 99 60.83 0.04 -17.82
CA ARG A 99 61.04 0.07 -19.28
C ARG A 99 61.51 1.43 -19.79
N LEU A 100 60.95 2.52 -19.28
CA LEU A 100 61.29 3.89 -19.70
C LEU A 100 62.54 4.42 -19.00
N GLY A 101 63.04 3.70 -18.00
CA GLY A 101 64.24 4.03 -17.26
C GLY A 101 64.01 5.07 -16.14
N VAL A 102 65.00 5.17 -15.25
CA VAL A 102 64.99 6.08 -14.08
C VAL A 102 65.43 7.50 -14.46
N GLU A 103 65.69 7.74 -15.75
CA GLU A 103 66.00 9.06 -16.28
C GLU A 103 64.78 10.00 -16.18
N GLU A 104 65.06 11.30 -16.10
CA GLU A 104 64.03 12.32 -15.83
C GLU A 104 62.92 12.35 -16.88
N SER A 105 63.27 12.18 -18.16
CA SER A 105 62.33 12.15 -19.29
C SER A 105 61.40 10.93 -19.26
N GLY A 106 61.92 9.76 -18.90
CA GLY A 106 61.16 8.52 -18.76
C GLY A 106 60.17 8.61 -17.61
N LEU A 107 60.65 9.00 -16.42
CA LEU A 107 59.81 9.16 -15.23
C LEU A 107 58.74 10.25 -15.40
N GLU A 108 59.04 11.34 -16.10
CA GLU A 108 58.06 12.41 -16.38
C GLU A 108 56.93 11.91 -17.28
N THR A 109 57.23 11.05 -18.24
CA THR A 109 56.22 10.43 -19.11
C THR A 109 55.29 9.52 -18.31
N VAL A 110 55.85 8.68 -17.42
CA VAL A 110 55.05 7.82 -16.53
C VAL A 110 54.19 8.67 -15.60
N ARG A 111 54.80 9.66 -14.92
CA ARG A 111 54.12 10.57 -14.00
C ARG A 111 52.95 11.27 -14.66
N ARG A 112 53.14 11.83 -15.87
CA ARG A 112 52.07 12.49 -16.62
C ARG A 112 50.92 11.54 -16.89
N SER A 113 51.20 10.34 -17.41
CA SER A 113 50.15 9.35 -17.71
C SER A 113 49.38 8.89 -16.48
N PHE A 114 50.05 8.76 -15.33
CA PHE A 114 49.43 8.41 -14.05
C PHE A 114 48.55 9.56 -13.53
N ASN A 115 49.07 10.78 -13.53
CA ASN A 115 48.34 11.96 -13.06
C ASN A 115 47.11 12.25 -13.93
N GLU A 116 47.20 12.08 -15.25
CA GLU A 116 46.06 12.21 -16.17
C GLU A 116 44.99 11.14 -15.91
N ARG A 117 45.38 9.89 -15.64
CA ARG A 117 44.45 8.79 -15.37
C ARG A 117 43.71 8.95 -14.04
N HIS A 118 44.43 9.31 -12.98
CA HIS A 118 43.87 9.37 -11.61
C HIS A 118 43.43 10.78 -11.19
N GLY A 119 43.62 11.79 -12.04
CA GLY A 119 43.31 13.19 -11.71
C GLY A 119 44.11 13.70 -10.51
N ALA A 120 45.37 13.30 -10.40
CA ALA A 120 46.23 13.56 -9.24
C ALA A 120 47.42 14.47 -9.61
N GLU A 121 48.06 15.07 -8.61
CA GLU A 121 49.23 15.94 -8.79
C GLU A 121 50.48 15.35 -8.10
N VAL A 122 50.77 14.09 -8.39
CA VAL A 122 51.94 13.43 -7.79
C VAL A 122 53.24 14.00 -8.37
N SER A 123 54.21 14.26 -7.49
CA SER A 123 55.49 14.87 -7.84
C SER A 123 56.43 13.90 -8.58
N LEU A 124 57.30 14.44 -9.44
CA LEU A 124 58.35 13.63 -10.09
C LEU A 124 59.31 12.99 -9.09
N GLY A 125 59.54 13.67 -7.95
CA GLY A 125 60.33 13.14 -6.84
C GLY A 125 59.72 11.89 -6.22
N SER A 126 58.39 11.77 -6.19
CA SER A 126 57.67 10.58 -5.71
C SER A 126 57.92 9.39 -6.66
N PHE A 127 57.85 9.60 -7.97
CA PHE A 127 58.17 8.57 -8.98
C PHE A 127 59.62 8.10 -8.94
N ARG A 128 60.57 9.01 -8.64
CA ARG A 128 61.98 8.64 -8.45
C ARG A 128 62.18 7.72 -7.24
N VAL A 129 61.42 7.92 -6.17
CA VAL A 129 61.44 7.04 -4.99
C VAL A 129 60.79 5.70 -5.30
N LEU A 130 59.66 5.71 -6.01
CA LEU A 130 58.95 4.51 -6.47
C LEU A 130 59.83 3.62 -7.37
N ALA A 131 60.69 4.24 -8.19
CA ALA A 131 61.63 3.54 -9.06
C ALA A 131 62.76 2.81 -8.32
N ALA A 132 62.99 3.09 -7.03
CA ALA A 132 64.07 2.46 -6.28
C ALA A 132 63.79 0.97 -6.03
N SER A 133 64.81 0.12 -6.24
CA SER A 133 64.67 -1.34 -6.19
C SER A 133 64.11 -1.86 -4.86
N TYR A 134 64.56 -1.33 -3.72
CA TYR A 134 64.06 -1.73 -2.39
C TYR A 134 62.57 -1.38 -2.17
N VAL A 135 62.08 -0.33 -2.83
CA VAL A 135 60.65 0.05 -2.77
C VAL A 135 59.83 -0.89 -3.63
N GLN A 136 60.28 -1.18 -4.85
CA GLN A 136 59.60 -2.12 -5.74
C GLN A 136 59.55 -3.54 -5.16
N GLU A 137 60.63 -3.99 -4.53
CA GLU A 137 60.69 -5.30 -3.86
C GLU A 137 59.66 -5.39 -2.72
N TYR A 138 59.57 -4.35 -1.88
CA TYR A 138 58.55 -4.27 -0.84
C TYR A 138 57.13 -4.24 -1.41
N LEU A 139 56.91 -3.49 -2.49
CA LEU A 139 55.62 -3.41 -3.17
C LEU A 139 55.15 -4.78 -3.66
N LEU A 140 55.98 -5.47 -4.44
CA LEU A 140 55.63 -6.74 -5.06
C LEU A 140 55.45 -7.86 -4.04
N ASN A 141 56.35 -7.94 -3.05
CA ASN A 141 56.39 -9.08 -2.13
C ASN A 141 55.53 -8.89 -0.88
N THR A 142 55.23 -7.65 -0.48
CA THR A 142 54.53 -7.36 0.78
C THR A 142 53.29 -6.52 0.58
N LEU A 143 53.39 -5.35 -0.08
CA LEU A 143 52.29 -4.39 -0.07
C LEU A 143 51.13 -4.80 -0.98
N ILE A 144 51.41 -5.18 -2.23
CA ILE A 144 50.38 -5.60 -3.19
C ILE A 144 49.59 -6.82 -2.66
N PRO A 145 50.23 -7.92 -2.20
CA PRO A 145 49.49 -9.05 -1.63
C PRO A 145 48.65 -8.68 -0.40
N TRP A 146 49.14 -7.76 0.44
CA TRP A 146 48.39 -7.26 1.59
C TRP A 146 47.16 -6.45 1.18
N ILE A 147 47.30 -5.56 0.17
CA ILE A 147 46.17 -4.79 -0.37
C ILE A 147 45.15 -5.73 -1.02
N GLU A 148 45.60 -6.71 -1.81
CA GLU A 148 44.72 -7.73 -2.42
C GLU A 148 43.92 -8.48 -1.36
N SER A 149 44.56 -8.90 -0.27
CA SER A 149 43.89 -9.55 0.85
C SER A 149 42.83 -8.64 1.49
N ALA A 150 43.15 -7.37 1.74
CA ALA A 150 42.20 -6.40 2.28
C ALA A 150 41.01 -6.18 1.33
N LEU A 151 41.25 -6.04 0.03
CA LEU A 151 40.22 -5.87 -0.99
C LEU A 151 39.34 -7.12 -1.15
N SER A 152 39.90 -8.32 -0.97
CA SER A 152 39.16 -9.59 -0.98
C SER A 152 38.23 -9.77 0.22
N ASN A 153 38.58 -9.19 1.38
CA ASN A 153 37.70 -9.15 2.55
C ASN A 153 36.53 -8.18 2.35
N GLY A 154 36.65 -7.27 1.39
CA GLY A 154 35.62 -6.33 0.99
C GLY A 154 35.86 -4.93 1.57
N VAL A 155 35.97 -3.95 0.67
CA VAL A 155 36.11 -2.53 1.02
C VAL A 155 34.97 -1.73 0.40
N ILE A 156 34.23 -1.03 1.26
CA ILE A 156 33.07 -0.21 0.91
C ILE A 156 33.51 1.23 0.65
N ALA A 157 32.82 1.93 -0.23
CA ALA A 157 33.10 3.34 -0.50
C ALA A 157 32.91 4.23 0.75
N ASP A 158 31.78 4.07 1.45
CA ASP A 158 31.46 4.81 2.68
C ASP A 158 30.62 3.95 3.63
N MET A 159 31.05 3.83 4.88
CA MET A 159 30.35 3.12 5.94
C MET A 159 28.94 3.67 6.21
N ARG A 160 28.67 4.94 5.88
CA ARG A 160 27.35 5.57 6.03
C ARG A 160 26.25 4.86 5.24
N GLN A 161 26.61 4.09 4.21
CA GLN A 161 25.66 3.27 3.45
C GLN A 161 25.08 2.11 4.28
N LEU A 162 25.74 1.72 5.37
CA LEU A 162 25.26 0.67 6.28
C LEU A 162 24.51 1.23 7.49
N ALA A 163 24.52 2.54 7.72
CA ALA A 163 23.91 3.15 8.91
C ALA A 163 22.38 3.01 8.96
N SER A 164 21.74 2.68 7.82
CA SER A 164 20.31 2.42 7.70
C SER A 164 19.90 1.02 8.16
N THR A 165 20.86 0.12 8.31
CA THR A 165 20.69 -1.25 8.78
C THR A 165 21.37 -1.35 10.14
N ASP A 166 21.03 -2.32 11.00
CA ASP A 166 21.72 -2.59 12.29
C ASP A 166 23.19 -3.07 12.09
N ASN A 167 23.97 -2.36 11.27
CA ASN A 167 25.36 -2.57 10.92
C ASN A 167 25.69 -3.98 10.37
N ALA A 168 24.68 -4.67 9.85
CA ALA A 168 24.82 -5.96 9.16
C ALA A 168 24.62 -5.79 7.65
N ALA A 169 25.35 -6.57 6.87
CA ALA A 169 25.23 -6.60 5.42
C ALA A 169 25.35 -8.04 4.92
N ILE A 170 24.57 -8.39 3.91
CA ILE A 170 24.77 -9.64 3.18
C ILE A 170 25.81 -9.36 2.11
N VAL A 171 26.95 -10.05 2.18
CA VAL A 171 27.99 -9.97 1.16
C VAL A 171 27.79 -11.13 0.19
N ARG A 172 27.51 -10.81 -1.06
CA ARG A 172 27.33 -11.74 -2.17
C ARG A 172 28.56 -11.71 -3.07
N ASP A 173 29.15 -12.88 -3.29
CA ASP A 173 30.25 -13.03 -4.25
C ASP A 173 29.68 -13.14 -5.66
N LEU A 174 30.07 -12.23 -6.57
CA LEU A 174 29.55 -12.22 -7.94
C LEU A 174 30.04 -13.40 -8.78
N ASP A 175 31.18 -14.00 -8.44
CA ASP A 175 31.75 -15.10 -9.22
C ASP A 175 31.16 -16.45 -8.81
N SER A 176 31.05 -16.71 -7.50
CA SER A 176 30.55 -17.99 -6.97
C SER A 176 29.05 -17.98 -6.66
N GLY A 177 28.44 -16.81 -6.52
CA GLY A 177 27.07 -16.64 -6.05
C GLY A 177 26.88 -16.94 -4.55
N THR A 178 27.97 -17.13 -3.78
CA THR A 178 27.87 -17.42 -2.35
C THR A 178 27.52 -16.16 -1.56
N GLU A 179 26.59 -16.30 -0.61
CA GLU A 179 26.15 -15.21 0.26
C GLU A 179 26.56 -15.48 1.71
N VAL A 180 27.13 -14.46 2.35
CA VAL A 180 27.53 -14.52 3.76
C VAL A 180 27.01 -13.27 4.45
N LEU A 181 26.25 -13.46 5.53
CA LEU A 181 25.89 -12.36 6.43
C LEU A 181 27.14 -11.93 7.20
N ARG A 182 27.46 -10.64 7.15
CA ARG A 182 28.58 -10.04 7.88
C ARG A 182 28.13 -8.83 8.68
N SER A 183 28.56 -8.76 9.93
CA SER A 183 28.45 -7.55 10.75
C SER A 183 29.66 -6.63 10.55
N GLN A 184 29.52 -5.33 10.81
CA GLN A 184 30.65 -4.41 10.92
C GLN A 184 31.71 -4.88 11.92
N THR A 185 31.30 -5.54 13.01
CA THR A 185 32.22 -6.11 14.00
C THR A 185 33.04 -7.27 13.47
N GLU A 186 32.62 -7.88 12.35
CA GLU A 186 33.27 -9.03 11.72
C GLU A 186 34.21 -8.64 10.56
N GLY A 187 34.51 -7.34 10.41
CA GLY A 187 35.61 -6.88 9.55
C GLY A 187 35.19 -6.24 8.22
N LEU A 188 33.97 -5.70 8.12
CA LEU A 188 33.64 -4.77 7.02
C LEU A 188 34.46 -3.49 7.20
N SER A 189 35.09 -3.03 6.12
CA SER A 189 35.93 -1.84 6.13
C SER A 189 35.51 -0.85 5.06
N ASP A 190 35.65 0.46 5.35
CA ASP A 190 35.48 1.50 4.35
C ASP A 190 36.85 2.00 3.84
N LEU A 191 36.85 2.81 2.77
CA LEU A 191 38.08 3.38 2.22
C LEU A 191 38.88 4.20 3.25
N ARG A 192 38.23 4.81 4.25
CA ARG A 192 38.91 5.62 5.28
C ARG A 192 39.66 4.71 6.24
N MET A 193 39.01 3.67 6.75
CA MET A 193 39.61 2.65 7.59
C MET A 193 40.74 1.93 6.85
N PHE A 194 40.53 1.60 5.58
CA PHE A 194 41.58 1.04 4.73
C PHE A 194 42.82 1.94 4.68
N ARG A 195 42.65 3.25 4.46
CA ARG A 195 43.78 4.22 4.46
C ARG A 195 44.52 4.25 5.80
N VAL A 196 43.80 4.20 6.92
CA VAL A 196 44.41 4.12 8.26
C VAL A 196 45.21 2.82 8.42
N SER A 197 44.64 1.68 7.99
CA SER A 197 45.33 0.39 8.00
C SER A 197 46.58 0.38 7.11
N LEU A 198 46.53 1.06 5.95
CA LEU A 198 47.67 1.21 5.04
C LEU A 198 48.78 2.04 5.69
N ILE A 199 48.45 3.18 6.30
CA ILE A 199 49.43 4.02 7.00
C ILE A 199 50.12 3.21 8.11
N ARG A 200 49.36 2.45 8.90
CA ARG A 200 49.90 1.58 9.95
C ARG A 200 50.81 0.50 9.37
N LYS A 201 50.37 -0.20 8.32
CA LYS A 201 51.16 -1.24 7.64
C LYS A 201 52.50 -0.71 7.12
N LEU A 202 52.51 0.51 6.59
CA LEU A 202 53.71 1.18 6.10
C LEU A 202 54.59 1.73 7.23
N HIS A 203 54.01 2.13 8.35
CA HIS A 203 54.76 2.55 9.53
C HIS A 203 55.62 1.39 10.06
N ASP A 204 55.03 0.20 10.15
CA ASP A 204 55.66 -1.04 10.63
C ASP A 204 56.69 -1.63 9.61
N ALA A 205 56.85 -1.01 8.44
CA ALA A 205 57.81 -1.45 7.43
C ALA A 205 59.24 -0.98 7.80
N GLU A 206 60.04 -1.87 8.37
CA GLU A 206 61.44 -1.58 8.78
C GLU A 206 62.37 -1.34 7.58
N GLY A 207 62.11 -1.97 6.43
CA GLY A 207 62.92 -1.86 5.20
C GLY A 207 62.72 -0.57 4.39
N LEU A 208 61.84 0.34 4.82
CA LEU A 208 61.52 1.58 4.10
C LEU A 208 61.94 2.82 4.88
N ASN A 209 62.54 3.79 4.19
CA ASN A 209 62.77 5.12 4.76
C ASN A 209 61.47 5.94 4.82
N GLN A 210 61.48 7.02 5.60
CA GLN A 210 60.29 7.86 5.81
C GLN A 210 59.73 8.47 4.51
N ARG A 211 60.63 8.82 3.57
CA ARG A 211 60.23 9.37 2.27
C ARG A 211 59.48 8.33 1.42
N SER A 212 59.94 7.08 1.39
CA SER A 212 59.29 5.98 0.69
C SER A 212 57.93 5.67 1.30
N LYS A 213 57.83 5.66 2.64
CA LYS A 213 56.55 5.50 3.34
C LYS A 213 55.54 6.57 2.92
N SER A 214 55.94 7.84 2.89
CA SER A 214 55.08 8.95 2.47
C SER A 214 54.64 8.84 1.00
N VAL A 215 55.55 8.45 0.10
CA VAL A 215 55.24 8.27 -1.33
C VAL A 215 54.25 7.14 -1.54
N LEU A 216 54.40 6.02 -0.83
CA LEU A 216 53.46 4.90 -0.92
C LEU A 216 52.09 5.24 -0.34
N GLN A 217 52.04 6.06 0.72
CA GLN A 217 50.78 6.57 1.28
C GLN A 217 50.06 7.54 0.32
N GLU A 218 50.80 8.25 -0.53
CA GLU A 218 50.28 9.16 -1.54
C GLU A 218 49.75 8.38 -2.76
N ILE A 219 50.57 7.49 -3.33
CA ILE A 219 50.30 6.86 -4.63
C ILE A 219 49.31 5.70 -4.51
N MET A 220 49.52 4.78 -3.55
CA MET A 220 48.74 3.52 -3.52
C MET A 220 47.23 3.74 -3.38
N PRO A 221 46.72 4.66 -2.53
CA PRO A 221 45.28 4.89 -2.42
C PRO A 221 44.59 5.41 -3.68
N LEU A 222 45.33 5.99 -4.64
CA LEU A 222 44.77 6.54 -5.88
C LEU A 222 44.35 5.47 -6.88
N MET A 223 44.94 4.28 -6.77
CA MET A 223 44.69 3.13 -7.64
C MET A 223 43.61 2.19 -7.07
N ILE A 224 43.11 2.47 -5.87
CA ILE A 224 42.20 1.59 -5.15
C ILE A 224 40.76 1.97 -5.43
N VAL A 225 40.02 0.99 -5.94
CA VAL A 225 38.58 1.08 -6.15
C VAL A 225 37.88 0.18 -5.12
N PRO A 226 36.79 0.65 -4.47
CA PRO A 226 35.97 -0.19 -3.59
C PRO A 226 35.54 -1.50 -4.27
N THR A 227 35.70 -2.62 -3.56
CA THR A 227 35.32 -3.96 -4.03
C THR A 227 33.91 -4.36 -3.65
N LEU A 228 33.34 -3.73 -2.62
CA LEU A 228 31.94 -3.93 -2.22
C LEU A 228 31.08 -2.78 -2.71
N ALA A 229 30.04 -3.11 -3.47
CA ALA A 229 29.05 -2.17 -3.96
C ALA A 229 27.65 -2.57 -3.51
N VAL A 230 26.81 -1.59 -3.15
CA VAL A 230 25.41 -1.86 -2.79
C VAL A 230 24.65 -2.36 -4.01
N ASN A 231 23.99 -3.50 -3.88
CA ASN A 231 23.02 -3.97 -4.86
C ASN A 231 21.61 -3.53 -4.44
N GLN A 232 21.19 -2.38 -4.96
CA GLN A 232 19.86 -1.81 -4.65
C GLN A 232 18.73 -2.67 -5.20
N GLU A 233 18.93 -3.32 -6.35
CA GLU A 233 17.91 -4.14 -7.02
C GLU A 233 17.60 -5.39 -6.18
N GLU A 234 18.63 -6.15 -5.82
CA GLU A 234 18.51 -7.35 -4.98
C GLU A 234 17.96 -7.00 -3.59
N THR A 235 18.44 -5.91 -2.97
CA THR A 235 17.91 -5.41 -1.69
C THR A 235 16.42 -5.05 -1.81
N SER A 236 16.01 -4.36 -2.90
CA SER A 236 14.60 -4.00 -3.11
C SER A 236 13.73 -5.22 -3.35
N GLN A 237 14.23 -6.20 -4.10
CA GLN A 237 13.51 -7.44 -4.37
C GLN A 237 13.27 -8.21 -3.06
N ARG A 238 14.29 -8.39 -2.22
CA ARG A 238 14.14 -9.05 -0.91
C ARG A 238 13.20 -8.30 0.01
N ASN A 239 13.22 -6.96 -0.01
CA ASN A 239 12.28 -6.15 0.74
C ASN A 239 10.84 -6.39 0.26
N GLN A 240 10.60 -6.47 -1.05
CA GLN A 240 9.28 -6.78 -1.60
C GLN A 240 8.82 -8.20 -1.23
N ASP A 241 9.71 -9.19 -1.36
CA ASP A 241 9.43 -10.58 -1.02
C ASP A 241 9.06 -10.70 0.48
N MET A 242 9.83 -10.03 1.35
CA MET A 242 9.55 -9.96 2.78
C MET A 242 8.19 -9.29 3.05
N LEU A 243 7.91 -8.14 2.43
CA LEU A 243 6.63 -7.44 2.60
C LEU A 243 5.42 -8.27 2.13
N SER A 244 5.59 -9.06 1.07
CA SER A 244 4.54 -9.95 0.55
C SER A 244 4.28 -11.14 1.49
N ALA A 245 5.29 -11.57 2.24
CA ALA A 245 5.20 -12.65 3.22
C ALA A 245 4.65 -12.21 4.58
N VAL A 246 4.62 -10.89 4.89
CA VAL A 246 4.06 -10.39 6.16
C VAL A 246 2.54 -10.54 6.17
N GLU A 247 2.05 -11.45 7.00
CA GLU A 247 0.62 -11.63 7.25
C GLU A 247 -0.01 -10.39 7.91
N PRO A 248 -1.17 -9.93 7.42
CA PRO A 248 -1.89 -8.80 8.02
C PRO A 248 -2.38 -9.14 9.43
N VAL A 249 -2.42 -8.14 10.29
CA VAL A 249 -2.98 -8.26 11.64
C VAL A 249 -4.49 -8.13 11.54
N LEU A 250 -5.20 -9.24 11.76
CA LEU A 250 -6.65 -9.30 11.65
C LEU A 250 -7.30 -9.46 13.03
N TYR A 251 -8.28 -8.62 13.33
CA TYR A 251 -9.21 -8.84 14.43
C TYR A 251 -10.37 -9.73 13.97
N ARG A 252 -10.67 -10.76 14.75
CA ARG A 252 -11.85 -11.60 14.53
C ARG A 252 -13.00 -11.03 15.33
N VAL A 253 -14.08 -10.66 14.63
CA VAL A 253 -15.35 -10.24 15.23
C VAL A 253 -16.36 -11.36 15.04
N GLN A 254 -17.05 -11.74 16.11
CA GLN A 254 -18.09 -12.78 16.07
C GLN A 254 -19.50 -12.16 16.08
N THR A 255 -20.45 -12.90 15.52
CA THR A 255 -21.87 -12.56 15.57
C THR A 255 -22.34 -12.50 17.03
N GLY A 256 -22.97 -11.40 17.43
CA GLY A 256 -23.40 -11.16 18.81
C GLY A 256 -22.32 -10.57 19.73
N GLU A 257 -21.09 -10.34 19.23
CA GLU A 257 -20.06 -9.62 19.99
C GLU A 257 -20.46 -8.16 20.19
N VAL A 258 -20.42 -7.69 21.44
CA VAL A 258 -20.62 -6.27 21.77
C VAL A 258 -19.32 -5.53 21.47
N ILE A 259 -19.32 -4.73 20.40
CA ILE A 259 -18.14 -3.97 19.95
C ILE A 259 -17.91 -2.77 20.88
N VAL A 260 -18.97 -2.01 21.18
CA VAL A 260 -18.92 -0.87 22.11
C VAL A 260 -20.21 -0.83 22.93
N ARG A 261 -20.11 -0.47 24.21
CA ARG A 261 -21.28 -0.20 25.07
C ARG A 261 -21.56 1.30 25.16
N ALA A 262 -22.82 1.66 25.36
CA ALA A 262 -23.25 3.02 25.62
C ALA A 262 -22.52 3.56 26.86
N GLY A 263 -21.91 4.74 26.73
CA GLY A 263 -21.13 5.39 27.77
C GLY A 263 -19.64 5.05 27.75
N ASP A 264 -19.20 4.04 26.99
CA ASP A 264 -17.77 3.73 26.84
C ASP A 264 -17.10 4.69 25.85
N MET A 265 -15.84 5.03 26.11
CA MET A 265 -15.00 5.75 25.17
C MET A 265 -14.48 4.80 24.09
N VAL A 266 -14.71 5.15 22.83
CA VAL A 266 -14.34 4.32 21.69
C VAL A 266 -12.82 4.25 21.53
N THR A 267 -12.27 3.04 21.56
CA THR A 267 -10.85 2.77 21.29
C THR A 267 -10.56 2.70 19.79
N HIS A 268 -9.28 2.71 19.41
CA HIS A 268 -8.89 2.59 18.01
C HIS A 268 -9.32 1.25 17.39
N GLU A 269 -9.16 0.15 18.12
CA GLU A 269 -9.63 -1.18 17.67
C GLU A 269 -11.13 -1.17 17.42
N GLN A 270 -11.91 -0.64 18.36
CA GLN A 270 -13.37 -0.56 18.26
C GLN A 270 -13.80 0.29 17.06
N GLN A 271 -13.15 1.43 16.83
CA GLN A 271 -13.41 2.26 15.65
C GLN A 271 -13.23 1.45 14.35
N ILE A 272 -12.14 0.68 14.21
CA ILE A 272 -11.89 -0.12 13.00
C ILE A 272 -12.98 -1.19 12.83
N LYS A 273 -13.38 -1.88 13.91
CA LYS A 273 -14.48 -2.85 13.90
C LYS A 273 -15.81 -2.20 13.48
N LEU A 274 -16.15 -1.03 14.03
CA LEU A 274 -17.35 -0.27 13.68
C LEU A 274 -17.34 0.19 12.21
N GLN A 275 -16.20 0.68 11.72
CA GLN A 275 -16.05 1.06 10.32
C GLN A 275 -16.27 -0.12 9.39
N ALA A 276 -15.72 -1.30 9.72
CA ALA A 276 -15.93 -2.52 8.95
C ALA A 276 -17.40 -2.96 8.95
N LEU A 277 -18.05 -2.94 10.12
CA LEU A 277 -19.48 -3.26 10.27
C LEU A 277 -20.38 -2.36 9.40
N PHE A 278 -20.14 -1.05 9.42
CA PHE A 278 -21.00 -0.08 8.73
C PHE A 278 -20.60 0.22 7.27
N ARG A 279 -19.43 -0.24 6.80
CA ARG A 279 -18.98 -0.04 5.40
C ARG A 279 -19.93 -0.70 4.39
N ALA A 280 -20.45 -1.87 4.73
CA ALA A 280 -21.40 -2.63 3.91
C ALA A 280 -22.87 -2.43 4.33
N ALA A 281 -23.12 -1.75 5.45
CA ALA A 281 -24.48 -1.52 5.92
C ALA A 281 -25.24 -0.63 4.92
N PRO A 282 -26.42 -1.07 4.44
CA PRO A 282 -27.20 -0.27 3.52
C PRO A 282 -27.61 1.05 4.18
N GLY A 283 -27.57 2.15 3.42
CA GLY A 283 -28.08 3.44 3.90
C GLY A 283 -29.57 3.40 4.25
N ILE A 284 -30.05 4.45 4.89
CA ILE A 284 -31.45 4.60 5.33
C ILE A 284 -32.42 4.50 4.15
N VAL A 285 -32.02 4.95 2.96
CA VAL A 285 -32.82 4.89 1.75
C VAL A 285 -32.21 3.93 0.73
N ASP A 286 -33.01 2.97 0.28
CA ASP A 286 -32.64 2.05 -0.78
C ASP A 286 -33.05 2.58 -2.16
N TRP A 287 -32.10 3.20 -2.85
CA TRP A 287 -32.35 3.76 -4.17
C TRP A 287 -32.68 2.71 -5.23
N LYS A 288 -32.26 1.46 -5.04
CA LYS A 288 -32.63 0.34 -5.94
C LYS A 288 -34.08 -0.06 -5.72
N ALA A 289 -34.52 -0.15 -4.46
CA ALA A 289 -35.92 -0.40 -4.14
C ALA A 289 -36.82 0.73 -4.66
N PHE A 290 -36.40 2.00 -4.52
CA PHE A 290 -37.11 3.15 -5.11
C PHE A 290 -37.30 2.97 -6.62
N GLY A 291 -36.21 2.73 -7.36
CA GLY A 291 -36.27 2.56 -8.82
C GLY A 291 -37.11 1.36 -9.25
N GLY A 292 -37.00 0.23 -8.55
CA GLY A 292 -37.80 -0.97 -8.82
C GLY A 292 -39.30 -0.76 -8.55
N CYS A 293 -39.64 -0.19 -7.39
CA CYS A 293 -41.02 0.15 -7.02
C CYS A 293 -41.62 1.17 -8.01
N MET A 294 -40.85 2.19 -8.43
CA MET A 294 -41.28 3.19 -9.41
C MET A 294 -41.52 2.59 -10.79
N LEU A 295 -40.61 1.73 -11.27
CA LEU A 295 -40.71 1.08 -12.58
C LEU A 295 -41.88 0.09 -12.64
N LEU A 296 -42.05 -0.76 -11.61
CA LEU A 296 -43.17 -1.68 -11.53
C LEU A 296 -44.51 -0.94 -11.45
N GLY A 297 -44.60 0.11 -10.62
CA GLY A 297 -45.81 0.90 -10.52
C GLY A 297 -46.13 1.67 -11.80
N PHE A 298 -45.12 2.12 -12.55
CA PHE A 298 -45.30 2.70 -13.89
C PHE A 298 -45.93 1.69 -14.86
N PHE A 299 -45.44 0.45 -14.92
CA PHE A 299 -46.04 -0.59 -15.77
C PHE A 299 -47.47 -0.95 -15.34
N LEU A 300 -47.76 -0.99 -14.03
CA LEU A 300 -49.11 -1.23 -13.54
C LEU A 300 -50.09 -0.11 -13.93
N LEU A 301 -49.67 1.15 -13.81
CA LEU A 301 -50.46 2.29 -14.30
C LEU A 301 -50.64 2.19 -15.81
N LEU A 302 -49.58 1.92 -16.57
CA LEU A 302 -49.65 1.75 -18.02
C LEU A 302 -50.63 0.64 -18.41
N GLY A 303 -50.60 -0.51 -17.72
CA GLY A 303 -51.57 -1.59 -17.92
C GLY A 303 -53.02 -1.19 -17.61
N LEU A 304 -53.24 -0.39 -16.57
CA LEU A 304 -54.56 0.14 -16.23
C LEU A 304 -55.11 1.11 -17.29
N PHE A 305 -54.24 1.84 -18.00
CA PHE A 305 -54.62 2.74 -19.10
C PHE A 305 -54.70 2.04 -20.47
N ILE A 306 -53.92 0.97 -20.71
CA ILE A 306 -53.90 0.23 -21.97
C ILE A 306 -55.00 -0.85 -22.04
N THR A 307 -55.44 -1.38 -20.90
CA THR A 307 -56.50 -2.42 -20.91
C THR A 307 -57.78 -1.85 -21.50
N PRO A 308 -58.27 -2.36 -22.64
CA PRO A 308 -59.48 -1.83 -23.26
C PRO A 308 -60.67 -2.16 -22.35
N SER A 309 -61.18 -1.12 -21.69
CA SER A 309 -62.57 -1.07 -21.22
C SER A 309 -63.46 -1.54 -22.37
N GLY A 310 -64.46 -2.38 -22.07
CA GLY A 310 -65.32 -3.06 -23.06
C GLY A 310 -66.00 -2.13 -24.07
N ASN A 311 -65.98 -0.81 -23.87
CA ASN A 311 -66.21 0.20 -24.90
C ASN A 311 -64.92 0.95 -25.22
N LYS A 312 -64.55 0.96 -26.51
CA LYS A 312 -63.34 1.63 -27.02
C LYS A 312 -63.30 3.10 -26.55
N GLY A 313 -62.31 3.45 -25.72
CA GLY A 313 -61.87 4.83 -25.52
C GLY A 313 -62.43 5.59 -24.32
N THR A 314 -63.13 4.98 -23.35
CA THR A 314 -63.48 5.68 -22.10
C THR A 314 -62.31 5.68 -21.12
N VAL A 315 -61.58 6.81 -21.06
CA VAL A 315 -60.52 7.04 -20.07
C VAL A 315 -61.14 7.13 -18.67
N LEU A 316 -60.47 6.61 -17.64
CA LEU A 316 -60.95 6.69 -16.24
C LEU A 316 -61.32 8.14 -15.89
N ARG A 317 -62.46 8.31 -15.21
CA ARG A 317 -62.90 9.62 -14.75
C ARG A 317 -61.94 10.11 -13.66
N THR A 318 -61.74 11.43 -13.58
CA THR A 318 -60.78 12.03 -12.66
C THR A 318 -61.08 11.77 -11.20
N ARG A 319 -62.37 11.65 -10.83
CA ARG A 319 -62.81 11.23 -9.50
C ARG A 319 -62.34 9.81 -9.15
N ASP A 320 -62.38 8.90 -10.11
CA ASP A 320 -61.96 7.51 -9.92
C ASP A 320 -60.43 7.44 -9.81
N GLN A 321 -59.71 8.19 -10.63
CA GLN A 321 -58.24 8.31 -10.54
C GLN A 321 -57.80 8.86 -9.17
N THR A 322 -58.47 9.91 -8.66
CA THR A 322 -58.16 10.47 -7.33
C THR A 322 -58.52 9.50 -6.20
N LEU A 323 -59.60 8.71 -6.34
CA LEU A 323 -60.01 7.73 -5.35
C LEU A 323 -59.03 6.55 -5.32
N ILE A 324 -58.58 6.07 -6.48
CA ILE A 324 -57.56 5.03 -6.60
C ILE A 324 -56.25 5.52 -5.96
N ALA A 325 -55.81 6.74 -6.26
CA ALA A 325 -54.63 7.34 -5.64
C ALA A 325 -54.73 7.41 -4.10
N LEU A 326 -55.89 7.84 -3.58
CA LEU A 326 -56.14 7.92 -2.14
C LEU A 326 -56.07 6.54 -1.49
N ILE A 327 -56.73 5.53 -2.07
CA ILE A 327 -56.72 4.15 -1.55
C ILE A 327 -55.28 3.61 -1.52
N LEU A 328 -54.53 3.78 -2.61
CA LEU A 328 -53.15 3.30 -2.70
C LEU A 328 -52.26 3.92 -1.61
N VAL A 329 -52.36 5.23 -1.39
CA VAL A 329 -51.58 5.92 -0.35
C VAL A 329 -52.01 5.49 1.06
N VAL A 330 -53.31 5.41 1.34
CA VAL A 330 -53.82 5.04 2.67
C VAL A 330 -53.40 3.61 3.04
N PHE A 331 -53.58 2.64 2.14
CA PHE A 331 -53.19 1.26 2.41
C PHE A 331 -51.66 1.09 2.42
N GLY A 332 -50.92 1.84 1.63
CA GLY A 332 -49.46 1.84 1.66
C GLY A 332 -48.87 2.40 2.95
N LEU A 333 -49.40 3.54 3.43
CA LEU A 333 -49.02 4.11 4.72
C LEU A 333 -49.39 3.20 5.89
N ALA A 334 -50.59 2.59 5.85
CA ALA A 334 -51.02 1.66 6.88
C ALA A 334 -50.12 0.40 6.92
N ALA A 335 -49.77 -0.18 5.77
CA ALA A 335 -48.84 -1.31 5.71
C ALA A 335 -47.45 -0.94 6.25
N TRP A 336 -46.95 0.25 5.90
CA TRP A 336 -45.68 0.76 6.42
C TRP A 336 -45.73 0.96 7.94
N GLY A 337 -46.81 1.54 8.47
CA GLY A 337 -47.02 1.74 9.90
C GLY A 337 -47.12 0.44 10.70
N VAL A 338 -47.82 -0.57 10.15
CA VAL A 338 -47.89 -1.91 10.76
C VAL A 338 -46.50 -2.55 10.81
N MET A 339 -45.70 -2.43 9.75
CA MET A 339 -44.33 -2.94 9.73
C MET A 339 -43.44 -2.21 10.76
N ALA A 340 -43.53 -0.88 10.83
CA ALA A 340 -42.78 -0.09 11.80
C ALA A 340 -43.13 -0.47 13.26
N LEU A 341 -44.43 -0.65 13.55
CA LEU A 341 -44.90 -1.08 14.87
C LEU A 341 -44.43 -2.50 15.20
N ALA A 342 -44.48 -3.43 14.25
CA ALA A 342 -44.01 -4.80 14.44
C ALA A 342 -42.51 -4.86 14.76
N LEU A 343 -41.71 -3.97 14.18
CA LEU A 343 -40.29 -3.83 14.49
C LEU A 343 -40.05 -3.21 15.86
N ALA A 344 -40.80 -2.16 16.22
CA ALA A 344 -40.68 -1.51 17.54
C ALA A 344 -41.03 -2.46 18.70
N LEU A 345 -41.98 -3.38 18.48
CA LEU A 345 -42.38 -4.38 19.47
C LEU A 345 -41.52 -5.67 19.44
N SER A 346 -40.44 -5.70 18.65
CA SER A 346 -39.62 -6.90 18.44
C SER A 346 -40.44 -8.14 18.08
N ALA A 347 -41.53 -7.94 17.33
CA ALA A 347 -42.46 -9.01 16.98
C ALA A 347 -41.76 -10.08 16.14
N SER A 348 -42.18 -11.33 16.31
CA SER A 348 -41.62 -12.49 15.59
C SER A 348 -41.72 -12.30 14.08
N SER A 349 -40.84 -12.96 13.34
CA SER A 349 -40.81 -12.93 11.88
C SER A 349 -42.17 -13.26 11.25
N SER A 350 -42.95 -14.14 11.88
CA SER A 350 -44.30 -14.53 11.45
C SER A 350 -45.32 -13.39 11.51
N VAL A 351 -45.24 -12.51 12.52
CA VAL A 351 -46.13 -11.35 12.66
C VAL A 351 -45.80 -10.27 11.63
N ARG A 352 -44.51 -10.12 11.25
CA ARG A 352 -44.08 -9.18 10.21
C ARG A 352 -44.65 -9.52 8.83
N ILE A 353 -44.93 -10.80 8.55
CA ILE A 353 -45.56 -11.23 7.29
C ILE A 353 -46.98 -10.66 7.14
N LEU A 354 -47.70 -10.43 8.25
CA LEU A 354 -49.05 -9.85 8.22
C LEU A 354 -49.06 -8.40 7.70
N ALA A 355 -47.95 -7.66 7.80
CA ALA A 355 -47.84 -6.33 7.21
C ALA A 355 -48.00 -6.35 5.68
N PHE A 356 -47.60 -7.46 5.03
CA PHE A 356 -47.77 -7.66 3.58
C PHE A 356 -49.18 -8.13 3.20
N ALA A 357 -49.99 -8.59 4.16
CA ALA A 357 -51.39 -8.94 3.93
C ALA A 357 -52.32 -7.71 3.93
N PHE A 358 -51.90 -6.61 4.56
CA PHE A 358 -52.70 -5.39 4.68
C PHE A 358 -53.07 -4.74 3.32
N PRO A 359 -52.15 -4.63 2.33
CA PRO A 359 -52.46 -4.11 1.00
C PRO A 359 -53.43 -4.98 0.18
N VAL A 360 -53.61 -6.26 0.54
CA VAL A 360 -54.50 -7.19 -0.20
C VAL A 360 -55.96 -6.75 -0.08
N ALA A 361 -56.37 -6.21 1.07
CA ALA A 361 -57.71 -5.64 1.26
C ALA A 361 -57.94 -4.40 0.38
N GLY A 362 -56.93 -3.54 0.25
CA GLY A 362 -56.95 -2.40 -0.67
C GLY A 362 -57.02 -2.83 -2.14
N GLY A 363 -56.25 -3.85 -2.53
CA GLY A 363 -56.27 -4.45 -3.86
C GLY A 363 -57.62 -5.07 -4.24
N ALA A 364 -58.26 -5.78 -3.31
CA ALA A 364 -59.61 -6.32 -3.48
C ALA A 364 -60.66 -5.20 -3.65
N GLY A 365 -60.53 -4.12 -2.87
CA GLY A 365 -61.37 -2.93 -3.01
C GLY A 365 -61.20 -2.22 -4.36
N LEU A 366 -59.95 -2.07 -4.83
CA LEU A 366 -59.66 -1.54 -6.16
C LEU A 366 -60.21 -2.43 -7.28
N ALA A 367 -60.04 -3.74 -7.18
CA ALA A 367 -60.61 -4.69 -8.13
C ALA A 367 -62.15 -4.58 -8.16
N ALA A 368 -62.80 -4.57 -6.99
CA ALA A 368 -64.25 -4.41 -6.90
C ALA A 368 -64.72 -3.08 -7.51
N LEU A 369 -64.00 -1.99 -7.30
CA LEU A 369 -64.34 -0.67 -7.86
C LEU A 369 -64.17 -0.64 -9.39
N ILE A 370 -63.09 -1.23 -9.91
CA ILE A 370 -62.83 -1.33 -11.35
C ILE A 370 -63.86 -2.23 -12.03
N PHE A 371 -64.26 -3.35 -11.41
CA PHE A 371 -65.25 -4.27 -11.98
C PHE A 371 -66.70 -3.79 -11.78
N ALA A 372 -67.02 -3.07 -10.69
CA ALA A 372 -68.33 -2.47 -10.48
C ALA A 372 -68.56 -1.26 -11.40
N ALA A 373 -67.54 -0.44 -11.67
CA ALA A 373 -67.61 0.65 -12.63
C ALA A 373 -67.77 0.17 -14.10
N ARG A 374 -67.48 -1.11 -14.38
CA ARG A 374 -67.64 -1.73 -15.72
C ARG A 374 -69.05 -2.27 -16.00
N ARG A 375 -69.98 -2.23 -15.04
CA ARG A 375 -71.33 -2.80 -15.17
C ARG A 375 -72.44 -1.80 -15.51
N TYR A 376 -72.11 -0.53 -15.80
CA TYR A 376 -73.06 0.49 -16.26
C TYR A 376 -72.53 1.24 -17.47
#